data_AF-X1P3R9-F1
#
_entry.id   AF-X1P3R9-F1
#
_cell.length_a   1.000
_cell.length_b   1.000
_cell.length_c   1.000
_cell.angle_alpha   90.00
_cell.angle_beta   90.00
_cell.angle_gamma   90.00
#
_symmetry.space_group_name_H-M   'P 1'
#
loop_
_entity.id
_entity.type
_entity.pdbx_description
1 polymer ?
#
loop_
_entity_poly.entity_id
_entity_poly.type
_entity_poly.pdbx_seq_one_letter_code
_entity_poly.pdbx_strand_id
1 'polypeptide(L)'
;WETEMDGSNSGYLSFAAVADDAPKRCQSAILLGFTVTGSGTLLRSSEPLEWSATESNLIGVRRLDGSLSGPWYAYRVDDYTASVEGLDFTPAVDGPLEPPHILFGPASRWAYPVLITSSDPGQNGNVAMKGMPYDARVYTYDDQFPPA
;
A
#
# COMPACT_ATOMS: atom_id res chain seq x y z
N TRP A 1 5.67 -6.95 -13.47
CA TRP A 1 5.33 -7.92 -12.41
C TRP A 1 3.92 -8.42 -12.68
N GLU A 2 3.45 -9.41 -11.94
CA GLU A 2 2.05 -9.87 -12.04
C GLU A 2 1.39 -9.72 -10.67
N THR A 3 0.10 -9.45 -10.67
CA THR A 3 -0.76 -9.48 -9.49
C THR A 3 -2.07 -10.17 -9.87
N GLU A 4 -2.92 -10.47 -8.89
CA GLU A 4 -4.26 -11.00 -9.13
C GLU A 4 -5.18 -9.89 -9.68
N MET A 5 -6.50 -9.99 -9.45
CA MET A 5 -7.47 -9.03 -9.97
C MET A 5 -7.28 -7.58 -9.49
N ASP A 6 -6.48 -7.36 -8.44
CA ASP A 6 -6.09 -6.01 -7.95
C ASP A 6 -5.46 -5.15 -9.05
N GLY A 7 -4.78 -5.74 -10.04
CA GLY A 7 -4.22 -5.01 -11.16
C GLY A 7 -5.27 -4.32 -12.05
N SER A 8 -6.51 -4.82 -12.04
CA SER A 8 -7.62 -4.28 -12.85
C SER A 8 -8.09 -2.91 -12.36
N ASN A 9 -7.74 -2.53 -11.12
CA ASN A 9 -8.06 -1.20 -10.57
C ASN A 9 -7.02 -0.14 -10.94
N SER A 10 -5.97 -0.48 -11.70
CA SER A 10 -4.91 0.45 -12.09
C SER A 10 -5.10 1.01 -13.49
N GLY A 11 -5.09 2.34 -13.61
CA GLY A 11 -5.08 3.06 -14.88
C GLY A 11 -3.68 3.50 -15.32
N TYR A 12 -3.57 4.01 -16.55
CA TYR A 12 -2.34 4.65 -17.03
C TYR A 12 -1.94 5.83 -16.13
N LEU A 13 -0.68 5.88 -15.72
CA LEU A 13 -0.10 6.81 -14.74
C LEU A 13 -0.77 6.81 -13.36
N SER A 14 -1.48 5.73 -13.01
CA SER A 14 -1.88 5.52 -11.62
C SER A 14 -0.65 5.21 -10.77
N PHE A 15 -0.65 5.71 -9.53
CA PHE A 15 0.39 5.42 -8.56
C PHE A 15 0.21 4.01 -7.99
N ALA A 16 1.30 3.26 -7.85
CA ALA A 16 1.34 2.03 -7.09
C ALA A 16 2.62 1.96 -6.23
N ALA A 17 2.49 1.41 -5.02
CA ALA A 17 3.63 0.99 -4.22
C ALA A 17 3.88 -0.49 -4.47
N VAL A 18 4.96 -0.81 -5.17
CA VAL A 18 5.34 -2.19 -5.48
C VAL A 18 6.42 -2.64 -4.51
N ALA A 19 6.28 -3.84 -3.97
CA ALA A 19 7.29 -4.46 -3.12
C ALA A 19 7.84 -5.73 -3.77
N ASP A 20 9.05 -6.09 -3.35
CA ASP A 20 9.74 -7.32 -3.73
C ASP A 20 10.17 -8.05 -2.44
N ASP A 21 10.20 -9.38 -2.49
CA ASP A 21 10.65 -10.26 -1.41
C ASP A 21 12.16 -10.51 -1.45
N ALA A 22 12.90 -9.94 -2.41
CA ALA A 22 14.35 -10.03 -2.51
C ALA A 22 15.07 -8.75 -2.01
N PRO A 23 15.92 -8.78 -0.95
CA PRO A 23 16.06 -9.74 0.13
C PRO A 23 15.19 -9.32 1.34
N LYS A 24 14.01 -9.94 1.48
CA LYS A 24 13.05 -9.97 2.59
C LYS A 24 13.00 -8.72 3.46
N ARG A 25 12.32 -7.68 2.99
CA ARG A 25 12.07 -6.49 3.83
C ARG A 25 10.65 -5.95 3.75
N CYS A 26 9.88 -6.28 2.71
CA CYS A 26 8.49 -5.88 2.64
C CYS A 26 7.59 -7.10 2.65
N GLN A 27 6.54 -7.00 3.47
CA GLN A 27 5.58 -8.05 3.72
C GLN A 27 4.20 -7.52 3.35
N SER A 28 3.47 -8.31 2.55
CA SER A 28 2.04 -8.14 2.37
C SER A 28 1.28 -8.98 3.39
N ALA A 29 0.17 -8.46 3.91
CA ALA A 29 -0.76 -9.20 4.75
C ALA A 29 -2.18 -8.65 4.58
N ILE A 30 -3.17 -9.31 5.18
CA ILE A 30 -4.56 -8.84 5.19
C ILE A 30 -4.85 -8.09 6.49
N LEU A 31 -5.53 -6.94 6.40
CA LEU A 31 -6.07 -6.23 7.55
C LEU A 31 -7.32 -6.94 8.05
N LEU A 32 -7.19 -7.70 9.14
CA LEU A 32 -8.29 -8.44 9.75
C LEU A 32 -9.17 -7.58 10.66
N GLY A 33 -8.67 -6.43 11.09
CA GLY A 33 -9.39 -5.57 12.03
C GLY A 33 -8.67 -4.26 12.26
N PHE A 34 -9.42 -3.24 12.64
CA PHE A 34 -8.87 -1.98 13.09
C PHE A 34 -9.63 -1.44 14.30
N THR A 35 -8.97 -0.63 15.11
CA THR A 35 -9.60 0.04 16.25
C THR A 35 -9.07 1.45 16.36
N VAL A 36 -9.95 2.44 16.22
CA VAL A 36 -9.62 3.84 16.46
C VAL A 36 -9.57 4.09 17.97
N THR A 37 -8.48 4.67 18.42
CA THR A 37 -8.19 5.04 19.81
C THR A 37 -8.01 6.55 19.92
N GLY A 38 -7.91 7.09 21.14
CA GLY A 38 -7.63 8.51 21.33
C GLY A 38 -6.25 8.96 20.84
N SER A 39 -5.32 8.03 20.59
CA SER A 39 -3.93 8.29 20.18
C SER A 39 -3.58 7.77 18.79
N GLY A 40 -4.57 7.31 18.02
CA GLY A 40 -4.39 6.78 16.66
C GLY A 40 -5.16 5.50 16.39
N THR A 41 -4.73 4.72 15.41
CA THR A 41 -5.43 3.52 14.93
C THR A 41 -4.58 2.28 15.13
N LEU A 42 -5.15 1.25 15.76
CA LEU A 42 -4.58 -0.09 15.82
C LEU A 42 -4.99 -0.88 14.57
N LEU A 43 -4.05 -1.59 13.96
CA LEU A 43 -4.22 -2.39 12.74
C LEU A 43 -3.81 -3.83 13.05
N ARG A 44 -4.73 -4.79 12.83
CA ARG A 44 -4.49 -6.21 13.05
C ARG A 44 -4.18 -6.92 11.74
N SER A 45 -2.97 -7.46 11.63
CA SER A 45 -2.48 -8.24 10.51
C SER A 45 -2.94 -9.70 10.57
N SER A 46 -3.07 -10.34 9.40
CA SER A 46 -3.28 -11.79 9.28
C SER A 46 -2.03 -12.61 9.59
N GLU A 47 -0.85 -11.98 9.53
CA GLU A 47 0.46 -12.62 9.71
C GLU A 47 1.31 -11.85 10.72
N PRO A 48 2.28 -12.49 11.40
CA PRO A 48 3.25 -11.78 12.22
C PRO A 48 4.03 -10.77 11.36
N LEU A 49 4.15 -9.54 11.85
CA LEU A 49 4.88 -8.46 11.19
C LEU A 49 6.38 -8.56 11.47
N GLU A 50 7.19 -8.56 10.41
CA GLU A 50 8.66 -8.60 10.52
C GLU A 50 9.25 -7.22 10.84
N TRP A 51 9.26 -6.86 12.14
CA TRP A 51 9.75 -5.55 12.60
C TRP A 51 11.25 -5.37 12.42
N SER A 52 11.65 -4.27 11.77
CA SER A 52 13.04 -3.80 11.82
C SER A 52 13.37 -3.22 13.19
N ALA A 53 14.52 -3.63 13.75
CA ALA A 53 15.09 -3.08 14.98
C ALA A 53 16.05 -1.90 14.74
N THR A 54 16.45 -1.66 13.49
CA THR A 54 17.49 -0.67 13.15
C THR A 54 16.95 0.60 12.50
N GLU A 55 15.68 0.60 12.11
CA GLU A 55 15.01 1.75 11.48
C GLU A 55 13.51 1.72 11.73
N SER A 56 12.85 2.85 11.47
CA SER A 56 11.39 2.94 11.52
C SER A 56 10.74 1.99 10.53
N ASN A 57 9.56 1.47 10.87
CA ASN A 57 8.75 0.67 9.98
C ASN A 57 7.59 1.52 9.46
N LEU A 58 7.21 1.25 8.22
CA LEU A 58 6.12 1.91 7.52
C LEU A 58 5.03 0.88 7.20
N ILE A 59 3.78 1.34 7.18
CA ILE A 59 2.62 0.55 6.77
C ILE A 59 1.75 1.36 5.81
N GLY A 60 1.30 0.74 4.74
CA GLY A 60 0.24 1.27 3.88
C GLY A 60 -0.94 0.33 3.87
N VAL A 61 -2.14 0.89 3.65
CA VAL A 61 -3.39 0.14 3.65
C VAL A 61 -4.10 0.40 2.32
N ARG A 62 -4.49 -0.68 1.63
CA ARG A 62 -5.23 -0.61 0.38
C ARG A 62 -6.67 -0.17 0.64
N ARG A 63 -7.12 0.87 -0.05
CA ARG A 63 -8.54 1.26 -0.09
C ARG A 63 -9.32 0.32 -0.99
N LEU A 64 -10.65 0.35 -0.86
CA LEU A 64 -11.53 -0.50 -1.67
C LEU A 64 -11.43 -0.20 -3.18
N ASP A 65 -11.11 1.04 -3.53
CA ASP A 65 -10.88 1.47 -4.92
C ASP A 65 -9.49 1.07 -5.47
N GLY A 66 -8.68 0.35 -4.68
CA GLY A 66 -7.34 -0.07 -5.04
C GLY A 66 -6.25 0.97 -4.76
N SER A 67 -6.60 2.21 -4.39
CA SER A 67 -5.62 3.24 -4.04
C SER A 67 -4.94 2.93 -2.71
N LEU A 68 -3.74 3.50 -2.53
CA LEU A 68 -2.96 3.31 -1.31
C LEU A 68 -3.19 4.46 -0.32
N SER A 69 -3.47 4.12 0.94
CA SER A 69 -3.39 5.03 2.08
C SER A 69 -2.04 4.85 2.78
N GLY A 70 -1.32 5.95 3.02
CA GLY A 70 0.02 5.94 3.61
C GLY A 70 1.14 6.25 2.59
N PRO A 71 2.40 5.92 2.91
CA PRO A 71 2.83 5.17 4.09
C PRO A 71 2.66 5.93 5.41
N TRP A 72 2.30 5.19 6.46
CA TRP A 72 2.22 5.67 7.83
C TRP A 72 3.39 5.11 8.65
N TYR A 73 3.91 5.87 9.62
CA TYR A 73 4.82 5.31 10.62
C TYR A 73 4.07 4.28 11.48
N ALA A 74 4.63 3.08 11.55
CA ALA A 74 4.08 1.96 12.31
C ALA A 74 4.87 1.78 13.61
N TYR A 75 4.14 1.63 14.72
CA TYR A 75 4.71 1.32 16.04
C TYR A 75 4.24 -0.04 16.51
N ARG A 76 5.15 -0.83 17.09
CA ARG A 76 4.85 -2.19 17.52
C ARG A 76 3.99 -2.19 18.78
N VAL A 77 2.85 -2.86 18.70
CA VAL A 77 2.03 -3.22 19.88
C VAL A 77 2.33 -4.67 20.26
N ASP A 78 2.21 -5.57 19.29
CA ASP A 78 2.60 -6.98 19.40
C ASP A 78 3.04 -7.51 18.02
N ASP A 79 3.16 -8.83 17.86
CA ASP A 79 3.61 -9.44 16.62
C ASP A 79 2.59 -9.31 15.48
N TYR A 80 1.30 -9.19 15.78
CA TYR A 80 0.21 -9.10 14.80
C TYR A 80 -0.44 -7.71 14.74
N THR A 81 -0.09 -6.81 15.66
CA THR A 81 -0.72 -5.51 15.82
C THR A 81 0.28 -4.37 15.70
N ALA A 82 0.04 -3.48 14.74
CA ALA A 82 0.73 -2.20 14.61
C ALA A 82 -0.20 -1.05 15.02
N SER A 83 0.35 0.00 15.60
CA SER A 83 -0.34 1.29 15.76
C SER A 83 0.20 2.33 14.78
N VAL A 84 -0.69 3.18 14.29
CA VAL A 84 -0.39 4.36 13.46
C VAL A 84 -1.08 5.59 14.04
N GLU A 85 -0.58 6.80 13.77
CA GLU A 85 -1.19 8.05 14.28
C GLU A 85 -2.64 8.25 13.81
N GLY A 86 -2.99 7.70 12.64
CA GLY A 86 -4.34 7.71 12.10
C GLY A 86 -4.37 7.19 10.68
N LEU A 87 -5.57 6.90 10.18
CA LEU A 87 -5.81 6.63 8.76
C LEU A 87 -6.64 7.78 8.19
N ASP A 88 -6.43 8.09 6.91
CA ASP A 88 -7.21 9.09 6.17
C ASP A 88 -8.54 8.56 5.61
N PHE A 89 -8.90 7.33 5.98
CA PHE A 89 -10.15 6.66 5.59
C PHE A 89 -10.56 5.62 6.65
N THR A 90 -11.79 5.11 6.54
CA THR A 90 -12.29 4.01 7.37
C THR A 90 -12.21 2.68 6.59
N PRO A 91 -11.36 1.72 7.02
CA PRO A 91 -11.25 0.42 6.35
C PRO A 91 -12.55 -0.40 6.48
N ALA A 92 -12.90 -1.15 5.43
CA ALA A 92 -14.01 -2.09 5.46
C ALA A 92 -13.46 -3.52 5.60
N VAL A 93 -13.40 -4.05 6.83
CA VAL A 93 -12.79 -5.36 7.13
C VAL A 93 -13.80 -6.51 7.22
N ASP A 94 -15.07 -6.22 7.57
CA ASP A 94 -16.14 -7.21 7.78
C ASP A 94 -17.19 -7.22 6.66
N GLY A 95 -16.78 -6.91 5.42
CA GLY A 95 -17.66 -6.78 4.26
C GLY A 95 -17.73 -8.05 3.39
N PRO A 96 -18.65 -8.09 2.40
CA PRO A 96 -18.70 -9.16 1.39
C PRO A 96 -17.60 -9.04 0.33
N LEU A 97 -16.85 -7.92 0.35
CA LEU A 97 -15.74 -7.63 -0.56
C LEU A 97 -14.43 -8.07 0.11
N GLU A 98 -13.37 -8.16 -0.70
CA GLU A 98 -12.05 -8.52 -0.19
C GLU A 98 -11.58 -7.51 0.87
N PRO A 99 -11.08 -7.98 2.02
CA PRO A 99 -10.56 -7.09 3.05
C PRO A 99 -9.33 -6.30 2.55
N PRO A 100 -9.03 -5.14 3.14
CA PRO A 100 -7.87 -4.34 2.81
C PRO A 100 -6.57 -5.14 2.95
N HIS A 101 -5.69 -5.01 1.98
CA HIS A 101 -4.32 -5.49 2.10
C HIS A 101 -3.46 -4.44 2.79
N ILE A 102 -2.51 -4.88 3.60
CA ILE A 102 -1.46 -4.04 4.17
C ILE A 102 -0.13 -4.36 3.52
N LEU A 103 0.68 -3.33 3.32
CA LEU A 103 2.07 -3.45 2.93
C LEU A 103 2.93 -2.89 4.05
N PHE A 104 3.77 -3.73 4.65
CA PHE A 104 4.56 -3.42 5.84
C PHE A 104 6.05 -3.66 5.59
N GLY A 105 6.91 -2.82 6.16
CA GLY A 105 8.36 -3.01 6.06
C GLY A 105 9.17 -1.82 6.59
N PRO A 106 10.52 -1.91 6.59
CA PRO A 106 11.40 -0.84 7.02
C PRO A 106 11.37 0.35 6.06
N ALA A 107 11.53 1.56 6.59
CA ALA A 107 11.42 2.81 5.85
C ALA A 107 12.35 2.90 4.63
N SER A 108 13.58 2.39 4.73
CA SER A 108 14.57 2.42 3.64
C SER A 108 14.22 1.54 2.43
N ARG A 109 13.21 0.66 2.55
CA ARG A 109 12.87 -0.37 1.57
C ARG A 109 11.37 -0.61 1.37
N TRP A 110 10.50 0.10 2.10
CA TRP A 110 9.06 -0.19 2.21
C TRP A 110 8.33 -0.40 0.88
N ALA A 111 8.66 0.36 -0.16
CA ALA A 111 8.17 0.12 -1.50
C ALA A 111 9.05 0.77 -2.57
N TYR A 112 8.89 0.32 -3.80
CA TYR A 112 9.26 1.00 -5.03
C TYR A 112 8.03 1.76 -5.54
N PRO A 113 7.99 3.09 -5.40
CA PRO A 113 6.91 3.88 -5.95
C PRO A 113 7.00 3.86 -7.49
N VAL A 114 5.92 3.45 -8.15
CA VAL A 114 5.86 3.34 -9.61
C VAL A 114 4.62 4.03 -10.17
N LEU A 115 4.73 4.43 -11.44
CA LEU A 115 3.62 4.86 -12.26
C LEU A 115 3.29 3.76 -13.26
N ILE A 116 2.05 3.30 -13.24
CA ILE A 116 1.58 2.21 -14.10
C ILE A 116 1.56 2.67 -15.56
N THR A 117 2.15 1.88 -16.45
CA THR A 117 2.17 2.13 -17.90
C THR A 117 1.35 1.10 -18.68
N SER A 118 1.13 -0.10 -18.13
CA SER A 118 0.10 -1.02 -18.62
C SER A 118 -0.47 -1.88 -17.48
N SER A 119 -1.74 -2.23 -17.64
CA SER A 119 -2.47 -3.23 -16.86
C SER A 119 -3.16 -4.13 -17.86
N ASP A 120 -2.63 -5.34 -18.04
CA ASP A 120 -3.00 -6.28 -19.10
C ASP A 120 -3.63 -7.54 -18.46
N PRO A 121 -4.98 -7.66 -18.41
CA PRO A 121 -5.65 -8.81 -17.81
C PRO A 121 -5.38 -10.10 -18.58
N GLY A 122 -5.00 -11.15 -17.86
CA GLY A 122 -4.82 -12.49 -18.37
C GLY A 122 -6.10 -13.34 -18.30
N GLN A 123 -6.06 -14.53 -18.89
CA GLN A 123 -7.22 -15.43 -18.95
C GLN A 123 -7.52 -16.13 -17.60
N ASN A 124 -6.60 -16.09 -16.64
CA ASN A 124 -6.67 -16.86 -15.40
C ASN A 124 -6.90 -16.00 -14.14
N GLY A 125 -7.35 -14.75 -14.30
CA GLY A 125 -7.52 -13.82 -13.17
C GLY A 125 -6.24 -13.08 -12.75
N ASN A 126 -5.08 -13.45 -13.30
CA ASN A 126 -3.87 -12.66 -13.17
C ASN A 126 -3.94 -11.40 -14.05
N VAL A 127 -3.22 -10.36 -13.64
CA VAL A 127 -3.05 -9.12 -14.40
C VAL A 127 -1.56 -8.83 -14.50
N ALA A 128 -1.07 -8.76 -15.74
CA ALA A 128 0.30 -8.39 -16.01
C ALA A 128 0.45 -6.86 -15.94
N MET A 129 1.41 -6.42 -15.14
CA MET A 129 1.62 -5.00 -14.84
C MET A 129 2.97 -4.52 -15.35
N LYS A 130 2.96 -3.35 -15.97
CA LYS A 130 4.16 -2.58 -16.31
C LYS A 130 4.10 -1.22 -15.65
N GLY A 131 5.26 -0.71 -15.26
CA GLY A 131 5.38 0.61 -14.69
C GLY A 131 6.78 1.17 -14.84
N MET A 132 6.88 2.47 -14.66
CA MET A 132 8.14 3.20 -14.57
C MET A 132 8.33 3.75 -13.15
N PRO A 133 9.57 3.99 -12.70
CA PRO A 133 9.80 4.64 -11.41
C PRO A 133 9.03 5.95 -11.30
N TYR A 134 8.38 6.18 -10.16
CA TYR A 134 7.71 7.44 -9.88
C TYR A 134 8.71 8.59 -9.78
N ASP A 135 8.35 9.73 -10.36
CA ASP A 135 9.06 10.99 -10.20
C ASP A 135 8.03 12.12 -10.09
N ALA A 136 8.11 12.92 -9.03
CA ALA A 136 7.16 14.02 -8.79
C ALA A 136 7.15 15.06 -9.92
N ARG A 137 8.21 15.13 -10.72
CA ARG A 137 8.30 16.03 -11.88
C ARG A 137 7.28 15.72 -12.98
N VAL A 138 6.79 14.47 -13.04
CA VAL A 138 5.75 14.06 -13.99
C VAL A 138 4.48 14.89 -13.82
N TYR A 139 4.14 15.28 -12.59
CA TYR A 139 2.91 16.00 -12.25
C TYR A 139 3.12 17.48 -11.93
N THR A 140 4.34 18.00 -12.07
CA THR A 140 4.67 19.38 -11.64
C THR A 140 3.85 20.47 -12.35
N TYR A 141 3.28 20.14 -13.52
CA TYR A 141 2.56 21.08 -14.35
C TYR A 141 1.07 20.74 -14.55
N ASP A 142 0.56 19.70 -13.90
CA ASP A 142 -0.83 19.25 -14.09
C ASP A 142 -1.85 20.29 -13.59
N ASP A 143 -1.49 21.06 -12.56
CA ASP A 143 -2.32 22.12 -11.97
C ASP A 143 -1.90 23.54 -12.40
N GLN A 144 -1.10 23.68 -13.46
CA GLN A 144 -0.67 25.01 -13.91
C GLN A 144 -1.74 25.72 -14.74
N PHE A 145 -1.88 27.02 -14.49
CA PHE A 145 -2.66 27.92 -15.33
C PHE A 145 -1.79 28.47 -16.47
N PRO A 146 -2.36 28.68 -17.67
CA PRO A 146 -1.64 29.34 -18.75
C PRO A 146 -1.22 30.76 -18.34
N PRO A 147 -0.06 31.26 -18.83
CA PRO A 147 0.34 32.65 -18.59
C PRO A 147 -0.68 33.63 -19.18
N ALA A 148 -0.88 34.75 -18.49
CA ALA A 148 -1.84 35.80 -18.83
C ALA A 148 -1.48 36.57 -20.12
#